data_AF-A0A549YJZ4-F1
#
_entry.id   AF-A0A549YJZ4-F1
#
_cell.length_a   1.000
_cell.length_b   1.000
_cell.length_c   1.000
_cell.angle_alpha   90.00
_cell.angle_beta   90.00
_cell.angle_gamma   90.00
#
_symmetry.space_group_name_H-M   'P 1'
#
loop_
_entity.id
_entity.type
_entity.pdbx_description
1 polymer ?
#
loop_
_entity_poly.entity_id
_entity_poly.type
_entity_poly.pdbx_seq_one_letter_code
_entity_poly.pdbx_strand_id
1 'polypeptide(L)'
;MTMGLIILLTVLFIAALAGTFYAFKQEEKKMKKYEEEGDTVEDQLRRSHEYETSSLKSNVPLQLAIYGVTIVVSLFVFVFYVF
;
A
#
# COMPACT_ATOMS: atom_id res chain seq x y z
N MET A 1 -12.07 19.03 -18.52
CA MET A 1 -12.41 17.88 -17.66
C MET A 1 -13.92 17.81 -17.52
N THR A 2 -14.52 16.64 -17.68
CA THR A 2 -15.98 16.48 -17.54
C THR A 2 -16.35 16.41 -16.06
N MET A 3 -17.54 16.92 -15.70
CA MET A 3 -18.03 16.94 -14.32
C MET A 3 -18.03 15.53 -13.69
N GLY A 4 -18.40 14.51 -14.48
CA GLY A 4 -18.36 13.11 -14.04
C GLY A 4 -16.97 12.61 -13.66
N LEU A 5 -15.93 13.02 -14.40
CA LEU A 5 -14.55 12.62 -14.10
C LEU A 5 -14.02 13.29 -12.82
N ILE A 6 -14.46 14.53 -12.55
CA ILE A 6 -14.14 15.23 -11.30
C ILE A 6 -14.79 14.52 -10.11
N ILE A 7 -16.06 14.11 -10.22
CA ILE A 7 -16.77 13.38 -9.16
C ILE A 7 -16.07 12.04 -8.88
N LEU A 8 -15.76 11.27 -9.93
CA LEU A 8 -15.07 9.99 -9.79
C LEU A 8 -13.72 10.14 -9.08
N LEU A 9 -12.89 11.09 -9.52
CA LEU A 9 -11.58 11.32 -8.90
C LEU A 9 -11.70 11.76 -7.44
N THR A 10 -12.69 12.61 -7.12
CA THR A 10 -12.94 13.05 -5.74
C THR A 10 -13.28 11.87 -4.83
N VAL A 11 -14.19 10.99 -5.26
CA VAL A 11 -14.58 9.80 -4.48
C VAL A 11 -13.38 8.87 -4.30
N LEU A 12 -12.62 8.62 -5.36
CA LEU A 12 -11.45 7.75 -5.34
C LEU A 12 -10.38 8.28 -4.37
N PHE A 13 -10.17 9.60 -4.37
CA PHE A 13 -9.24 10.26 -3.47
C PHE A 13 -9.67 10.18 -2.00
N ILE A 14 -10.96 10.41 -1.70
CA ILE A 14 -11.50 10.26 -0.34
C ILE A 14 -11.34 8.82 0.15
N ALA A 15 -11.65 7.83 -0.69
CA ALA A 15 -11.48 6.43 -0.34
C ALA A 15 -10.02 6.08 -0.05
N ALA A 16 -9.09 6.55 -0.88
CA ALA A 16 -7.66 6.36 -0.69
C ALA A 16 -7.19 6.97 0.64
N LEU A 17 -7.56 8.22 0.92
CA LEU A 17 -7.23 8.89 2.17
C LEU A 17 -7.78 8.14 3.38
N ALA A 18 -9.05 7.74 3.36
CA ALA A 18 -9.66 6.99 4.45
C ALA A 18 -8.91 5.67 4.71
N GLY A 19 -8.53 4.95 3.65
CA GLY A 19 -7.71 3.75 3.76
C GLY A 19 -6.34 4.02 4.38
N THR A 20 -5.66 5.08 3.96
CA THR A 20 -4.36 5.49 4.51
C THR A 20 -4.46 5.84 5.99
N PHE A 21 -5.45 6.64 6.41
CA PHE A 21 -5.66 6.97 7.81
C PHE A 21 -5.98 5.73 8.66
N TYR A 22 -6.78 4.80 8.13
CA TYR A 22 -7.07 3.55 8.81
C TYR A 22 -5.81 2.70 9.03
N ALA A 23 -4.98 2.55 8.00
CA ALA A 23 -3.72 1.82 8.09
C ALA A 23 -2.74 2.47 9.09
N PHE A 24 -2.62 3.80 9.07
CA PHE A 24 -1.79 4.50 10.05
C PHE A 24 -2.24 4.25 11.49
N LYS A 25 -3.55 4.33 11.74
CA LYS A 25 -4.10 4.08 13.08
C LYS A 25 -3.90 2.63 13.53
N GLN A 26 -3.92 1.69 12.60
CA GLN A 26 -3.62 0.29 12.87
C GLN A 26 -2.16 0.10 13.33
N GLU A 27 -1.20 0.70 12.63
CA GLU A 27 0.21 0.62 12.99
C GLU A 27 0.50 1.36 14.31
N GLU A 28 -0.11 2.52 14.56
CA GLU A 28 0.02 3.23 15.83
C GLU A 28 -0.43 2.35 17.02
N LYS A 29 -1.57 1.66 16.86
CA LYS A 29 -2.08 0.74 17.90
C LYS A 29 -1.12 -0.43 18.13
N LYS A 30 -0.49 -0.93 17.07
CA LYS A 30 0.49 -2.02 17.13
C LYS A 30 1.73 -1.59 17.90
N MET A 31 2.23 -0.37 17.66
CA MET A 31 3.37 0.19 18.38
C MET A 31 3.08 0.39 19.87
N LYS A 32 1.93 0.96 20.22
CA LYS A 32 1.51 1.12 21.63
C LYS A 32 1.48 -0.21 22.38
N LYS A 33 1.01 -1.26 21.72
CA LYS A 33 1.00 -2.62 22.29
C LYS A 33 2.42 -3.11 22.62
N TYR A 34 3.40 -2.83 21.76
CA TYR A 34 4.80 -3.22 22.02
C TYR A 34 5.41 -2.44 23.19
N GLU A 35 5.07 -1.16 23.32
CA GLU A 35 5.48 -0.35 24.47
C GLU A 35 4.88 -0.90 25.78
N GLU A 36 3.60 -1.27 25.79
CA GLU A 36 2.91 -1.88 26.94
C GLU A 36 3.49 -3.25 27.32
N GLU A 37 3.92 -4.05 26.34
CA GLU A 37 4.48 -5.40 26.56
C GLU A 37 5.96 -5.40 26.98
N GLY A 38 6.63 -4.24 26.98
CA GLY A 38 8.03 -4.12 27.39
C GLY A 38 9.02 -4.63 26.33
N ASP A 39 8.92 -4.09 25.12
CA ASP A 39 9.73 -4.46 23.96
C ASP A 39 11.25 -4.49 24.22
N THR A 40 11.91 -5.60 23.87
CA THR A 40 13.36 -5.79 24.05
C THR A 40 14.14 -5.54 22.74
N VAL A 41 15.47 -5.39 22.84
CA VAL A 41 16.34 -5.22 21.66
C VAL A 41 16.32 -6.48 20.78
N GLU A 42 16.32 -7.67 21.38
CA GLU A 42 16.21 -8.95 20.69
C GLU A 42 14.89 -9.08 19.93
N ASP A 43 13.77 -8.59 20.52
CA ASP A 43 12.47 -8.59 19.84
C ASP A 43 12.43 -7.66 18.64
N GLN A 44 13.06 -6.49 18.72
CA GLN A 44 13.20 -5.58 17.58
C GLN A 44 13.99 -6.20 16.44
N LEU A 45 15.12 -6.85 16.76
CA LEU A 45 15.98 -7.51 15.78
C LEU A 45 15.23 -8.66 15.08
N ARG A 46 14.52 -9.48 15.86
CA ARG A 46 13.68 -10.57 15.32
C ARG A 46 12.61 -10.04 14.38
N ARG A 47 11.90 -8.98 14.76
CA ARG A 47 10.86 -8.37 13.90
C ARG A 47 11.42 -7.79 12.60
N SER A 48 12.60 -7.17 12.64
CA SER A 48 13.26 -6.69 11.41
C SER A 48 13.49 -7.83 10.44
N HIS A 49 14.06 -8.94 10.94
CA HIS A 49 14.36 -10.10 10.11
C HIS A 49 13.10 -10.80 9.58
N GLU A 50 12.07 -10.94 10.42
CA GLU A 50 10.75 -11.46 10.01
C GLU A 50 10.12 -10.57 8.93
N TYR A 51 10.19 -9.24 9.08
CA TYR A 51 9.68 -8.28 8.10
C TYR A 51 10.43 -8.38 6.77
N GLU A 52 11.76 -8.43 6.79
CA GLU A 52 12.59 -8.56 5.59
C GLU A 52 12.26 -9.85 4.84
N THR A 53 12.23 -10.98 5.55
CA THR A 53 11.94 -12.30 4.97
C THR A 53 10.52 -12.36 4.39
N SER A 54 9.53 -11.86 5.15
CA SER A 54 8.14 -11.81 4.71
C SER A 54 7.98 -10.88 3.50
N SER A 55 8.58 -9.69 3.55
CA SER A 55 8.46 -8.69 2.48
C SER A 55 9.03 -9.17 1.16
N LEU A 56 10.17 -9.88 1.17
CA LEU A 56 10.73 -10.48 -0.04
C LEU A 56 9.81 -11.55 -0.63
N LYS A 57 9.04 -12.25 0.22
CA LYS A 57 8.13 -13.33 -0.22
C LYS A 57 6.76 -12.82 -0.67
N SER A 58 6.22 -11.77 -0.04
CA SER A 58 4.86 -11.28 -0.32
C SER A 58 4.86 -9.88 -0.94
N ASN A 59 5.52 -8.92 -0.32
CA ASN A 59 5.36 -7.51 -0.66
C ASN A 59 6.03 -7.19 -1.99
N VAL A 60 7.26 -7.67 -2.21
CA VAL A 60 8.00 -7.42 -3.45
C VAL A 60 7.29 -8.06 -4.66
N PRO A 61 6.89 -9.34 -4.64
CA PRO A 61 6.15 -9.94 -5.75
C PRO A 61 4.80 -9.27 -6.00
N LEU A 62 4.08 -8.89 -4.94
CA LEU A 62 2.82 -8.16 -5.07
C LEU A 62 3.03 -6.78 -5.73
N GLN A 63 4.05 -6.05 -5.31
CA GLN A 63 4.39 -4.74 -5.88
C GLN A 63 4.78 -4.86 -7.36
N LEU A 64 5.57 -5.89 -7.71
CA LEU A 64 5.91 -6.21 -9.09
C LEU A 64 4.66 -6.54 -9.92
N ALA A 65 3.72 -7.30 -9.36
CA ALA A 65 2.46 -7.62 -10.04
C ALA A 65 1.61 -6.36 -10.27
N ILE A 66 1.46 -5.49 -9.26
CA ILE A 66 0.73 -4.23 -9.38
C ILE A 66 1.34 -3.37 -10.48
N TYR A 67 2.65 -3.11 -10.43
CA TYR A 67 3.31 -2.29 -11.43
C TYR A 67 3.28 -2.93 -12.82
N GLY A 68 3.51 -4.24 -12.91
CA GLY A 68 3.41 -4.97 -14.18
C GLY A 68 2.04 -4.81 -14.83
N VAL A 69 0.96 -5.06 -14.07
CA VAL A 69 -0.41 -4.90 -14.56
C VAL A 69 -0.71 -3.46 -14.93
N THR A 70 -0.35 -2.49 -14.09
CA THR A 70 -0.60 -1.07 -14.38
C THR A 70 0.11 -0.60 -15.64
N ILE A 71 1.38 -0.98 -15.84
CA ILE A 71 2.14 -0.63 -17.04
C ILE A 71 1.47 -1.25 -18.27
N VAL A 72 1.14 -2.54 -18.22
CA VAL A 72 0.51 -3.24 -19.34
C VAL A 72 -0.83 -2.59 -19.72
N VAL A 73 -1.71 -2.36 -18.74
CA VAL A 73 -3.02 -1.70 -18.97
C VAL A 73 -2.82 -0.29 -19.53
N SER A 74 -1.86 0.47 -19.01
CA SER A 74 -1.58 1.83 -19.49
C SER A 74 -1.11 1.82 -20.95
N LEU A 75 -0.25 0.89 -21.33
CA LEU A 75 0.19 0.71 -22.72
C LEU A 75 -0.99 0.33 -23.63
N PHE A 76 -1.87 -0.57 -23.20
CA PHE A 76 -3.06 -0.94 -23.97
C PHE A 76 -4.00 0.25 -24.20
N VAL A 77 -4.31 0.99 -23.14
CA VAL A 77 -5.15 2.20 -23.23
C VAL A 77 -4.50 3.24 -24.15
N PHE A 78 -3.17 3.42 -24.05
CA PHE A 78 -2.45 4.35 -24.90
C PHE A 78 -2.51 3.96 -26.38
N VAL A 79 -2.25 2.68 -26.71
CA VAL A 79 -2.34 2.17 -28.09
C VAL A 79 -3.77 2.35 -28.64
N PHE A 80 -4.79 2.00 -27.87
CA PHE A 80 -6.20 2.18 -28.26
C PHE A 80 -6.61 3.64 -28.41
N TYR A 81 -5.97 4.55 -27.69
CA TYR A 81 -6.24 5.98 -27.81
C TYR A 81 -5.60 6.58 -29.07
N VAL A 82 -4.41 6.09 -29.46
CA VAL A 82 -3.64 6.61 -30.60
C VAL A 82 -4.12 6.05 -31.95
N PHE A 83 -4.54 4.79 -31.99
CA PHE A 83 -4.99 4.09 -33.21
C PHE A 83 -6.50 3.84 -33.18
#